data_AF-X0V7Y1-F1
#
_entry.id   AF-X0V7Y1-F1
#
_cell.length_a   1.000
_cell.length_b   1.000
_cell.length_c   1.000
_cell.angle_alpha   90.00
_cell.angle_beta   90.00
_cell.angle_gamma   90.00
#
_symmetry.space_group_name_H-M   'P 1'
#
loop_
_entity.id
_entity.type
_entity.pdbx_description
1 polymer ?
#
loop_
_entity_poly.entity_id
_entity_poly.type
_entity_poly.pdbx_seq_one_letter_code
_entity_poly.pdbx_strand_id
1 'polypeptide(L)' 'EMEIYQRLLQEAGFSVVDRMLYDGFKGLKDEVSPLRLMFKWPILGQYLQRRLRSWKWAERNLGHMILFVCRKAQ' A
#
# COMPACT_ATOMS: atom_id res chain seq x y z
N GLU A 1 3.22 -8.26 15.00
CA GLU A 1 2.03 -7.63 14.37
C GLU A 1 1.54 -8.38 13.15
N MET A 2 2.37 -8.64 12.12
CA MET A 2 1.94 -9.37 10.91
C MET A 2 1.30 -10.75 11.16
N GLU A 3 1.83 -11.53 12.09
CA GLU A 3 1.29 -12.86 12.42
C GLU A 3 -0.14 -12.81 12.96
N ILE A 4 -0.52 -11.71 13.64
CA ILE A 4 -1.87 -11.51 14.17
C ILE A 4 -2.87 -11.35 13.02
N TYR A 5 -2.55 -10.53 12.01
CA TYR A 5 -3.42 -10.32 10.86
C TYR A 5 -3.59 -11.60 10.03
N GLN A 6 -2.51 -12.34 9.81
CA GLN A 6 -2.58 -13.62 9.10
C GLN A 6 -3.45 -14.63 9.86
N ARG A 7 -3.32 -14.71 11.19
CA ARG A 7 -4.14 -15.57 12.02
C ARG A 7 -5.62 -15.19 11.95
N LEU A 8 -5.96 -13.91 12.06
CA LEU A 8 -7.35 -13.43 11.93
C LEU A 8 -7.95 -13.79 10.56
N LEU A 9 -7.17 -13.69 9.48
CA LEU A 9 -7.61 -14.10 8.14
C LEU A 9 -7.86 -15.61 8.06
N GLN A 10 -6.98 -16.42 8.66
CA GLN A 10 -7.16 -17.88 8.73
C GLN A 10 -8.39 -18.28 9.54
N GLU A 11 -8.61 -17.65 10.70
CA GLU A 11 -9.80 -17.87 11.54
C GLU A 11 -11.09 -17.49 10.79
N ALA A 12 -11.02 -16.50 9.89
CA ALA A 12 -12.12 -16.11 9.01
C ALA A 12 -12.28 -17.02 7.75
N GLY A 13 -11.52 -18.12 7.65
CA GLY A 13 -11.62 -19.08 6.54
C GLY A 13 -10.84 -18.68 5.28
N PHE A 14 -9.89 -17.75 5.39
CA PHE A 14 -9.02 -17.36 4.28
C PHE A 14 -7.64 -17.99 4.40
N SER A 15 -7.12 -18.49 3.29
CA SER A 15 -5.71 -18.87 3.15
C SER A 15 -4.93 -17.73 2.51
N VAL A 16 -3.88 -17.26 3.19
CA VAL A 16 -2.99 -16.22 2.65
C VAL A 16 -2.11 -16.83 1.55
N VAL A 17 -2.20 -16.30 0.34
CA VAL A 17 -1.45 -16.75 -0.84
C VAL A 17 -0.22 -15.88 -1.05
N ASP A 18 -0.35 -14.56 -0.87
CA ASP A 18 0.74 -13.61 -1.02
C ASP A 18 0.55 -12.39 -0.10
N ARG A 19 1.63 -11.64 0.11
CA ARG A 19 1.62 -10.39 0.89
C ARG A 19 2.54 -9.36 0.28
N MET A 20 2.08 -8.11 0.29
CA MET A 20 2.85 -6.96 -0.17
C MET A 20 2.83 -5.86 0.87
N LEU A 21 4.01 -5.36 1.22
CA LEU A 21 4.14 -4.14 2.02
C LEU A 21 3.92 -2.93 1.11
N TYR A 22 3.14 -1.98 1.58
CA TYR A 22 2.99 -0.70 0.89
C TYR A 22 4.15 0.19 1.28
N ASP A 23 4.82 0.77 0.29
CA ASP A 23 5.70 1.92 0.54
C ASP A 23 4.82 3.17 0.76
N GLY A 24 5.39 4.19 1.41
CA GLY A 24 4.70 5.45 1.65
C GLY A 24 4.22 6.13 0.36
N PHE A 25 4.89 5.86 -0.76
CA PHE A 25 4.50 6.35 -2.07
C PHE A 25 3.19 5.72 -2.57
N LYS A 26 3.03 4.40 -2.45
CA LYS A 26 1.81 3.69 -2.83
C LYS A 26 0.65 4.05 -1.90
N GLY A 27 0.91 4.11 -0.59
CA GLY A 27 -0.08 4.58 0.38
C GLY A 27 -0.60 5.98 0.05
N LEU A 28 0.30 6.92 -0.27
CA LEU A 28 -0.08 8.27 -0.68
C LEU A 28 -0.95 8.31 -1.95
N LYS A 29 -0.65 7.47 -2.94
CA LYS A 29 -1.41 7.42 -4.19
C LYS A 29 -2.81 6.81 -4.00
N ASP A 30 -2.94 5.85 -3.10
CA ASP A 30 -4.18 5.11 -2.89
C ASP A 30 -5.13 5.85 -1.92
N GLU A 31 -4.59 6.52 -0.89
CA GLU A 31 -5.38 7.29 0.11
C GLU A 31 -5.74 8.71 -0.35
N VAL A 32 -4.86 9.37 -1.12
CA VAL A 32 -5.07 10.77 -1.52
C VAL A 32 -5.55 10.84 -2.97
N SER A 33 -6.87 10.71 -3.14
CA SER A 33 -7.54 10.73 -4.46
C SER A 33 -7.12 11.88 -5.40
N PRO A 34 -6.93 13.14 -4.95
CA PRO A 34 -6.46 14.23 -5.81
C PRO A 34 -5.05 14.01 -6.38
N LEU A 35 -4.15 13.41 -5.60
CA LEU A 35 -2.77 13.15 -6.05
C LEU A 35 -2.73 12.12 -7.18
N ARG A 36 -3.69 11.19 -7.21
CA ARG A 36 -3.83 10.19 -8.28
C ARG A 36 -3.99 10.82 -9.67
N LEU A 37 -4.69 11.96 -9.77
CA LEU A 37 -4.82 12.71 -11.03
C LEU A 37 -3.51 13.42 -11.40
N MET A 38 -2.82 14.02 -10.43
CA MET A 38 -1.55 14.71 -10.65
C MET A 38 -0.45 13.76 -11.15
N PHE A 39 -0.46 12.49 -10.73
CA PHE A 39 0.49 11.49 -11.23
C PHE A 39 0.28 11.09 -12.70
N LYS A 40 -0.90 11.36 -13.29
CA LYS A 40 -1.14 11.08 -14.72
C LYS A 40 -0.49 12.10 -15.65
N TRP A 41 0.01 13.22 -15.11
CA TRP A 41 0.64 14.26 -15.91
C TRP A 41 2.08 13.86 -16.29
N PRO A 42 2.50 13.94 -17.57
CA PRO A 42 3.76 13.36 -18.03
C PRO A 42 5.00 13.91 -17.31
N ILE A 43 5.05 15.22 -17.11
CA ILE A 43 6.23 15.90 -16.54
C ILE A 43 6.06 16.05 -15.01
N LEU A 44 4.90 16.56 -14.59
CA LEU A 44 4.62 16.80 -13.17
C LEU A 44 4.55 15.49 -12.38
N GLY A 45 3.95 14.44 -12.94
CA GLY A 45 3.84 13.12 -12.31
C GLY A 45 5.20 12.48 -12.07
N GLN A 46 6.12 12.55 -13.05
CA GLN A 46 7.49 12.04 -12.88
C GLN A 46 8.27 12.82 -11.80
N TYR A 47 8.13 14.14 -11.78
CA TYR A 47 8.76 14.98 -10.76
C TYR A 47 8.24 14.65 -9.36
N LEU A 48 6.92 14.57 -9.20
CA LEU A 48 6.27 14.22 -7.94
C LEU A 48 6.67 12.81 -7.50
N GLN A 49 6.70 11.83 -8.40
CA GLN A 49 7.11 10.47 -8.10
C GLN A 49 8.54 10.40 -7.54
N ARG A 50 9.49 11.11 -8.17
CA ARG A 50 10.88 11.16 -7.68
C ARG A 50 10.99 11.81 -6.30
N ARG A 51 10.28 12.92 -6.09
CA ARG A 51 10.28 13.64 -4.80
C ARG A 51 9.64 12.78 -3.69
N LEU A 52 8.45 12.26 -3.94
CA LEU A 52 7.63 11.58 -2.94
C LEU A 52 8.17 10.20 -2.56
N ARG A 53 8.90 9.52 -3.45
CA ARG A 53 9.61 8.27 -3.11
C ARG A 53 10.67 8.44 -2.01
N SER A 54 11.23 9.64 -1.86
CA SER A 54 12.21 9.94 -0.81
C SER A 54 11.59 10.57 0.44
N TRP A 55 10.27 10.73 0.47
CA TRP A 55 9.59 11.49 1.50
C TRP A 55 9.38 10.66 2.77
N LYS A 56 10.30 10.81 3.71
CA LYS A 56 10.30 10.08 4.99
C LYS A 56 9.00 10.23 5.80
N TRP A 57 8.29 11.34 5.66
CA TRP A 57 7.00 11.53 6.33
C TRP A 57 5.93 10.59 5.75
N ALA A 58 5.85 10.47 4.42
CA ALA A 58 4.93 9.53 3.77
C ALA A 58 5.30 8.09 4.12
N GLU A 59 6.58 7.74 4.14
CA GLU A 59 7.01 6.39 4.55
C GLU A 59 6.55 6.05 5.97
N ARG A 60 6.72 6.98 6.92
CA ARG A 60 6.31 6.76 8.32
C ARG A 60 4.79 6.71 8.51
N ASN A 61 4.04 7.56 7.81
CA ASN A 61 2.61 7.71 8.04
C ASN A 61 1.73 6.92 7.06
N LEU A 62 2.27 6.44 5.95
CA LEU A 62 1.51 5.76 4.89
C LEU A 62 2.17 4.48 4.39
N GLY A 63 3.43 4.20 4.78
CA GLY A 63 4.16 2.98 4.43
C GLY A 63 3.97 1.82 5.42
N HIS A 64 3.00 1.93 6.32
CA HIS A 64 2.71 0.88 7.32
C HIS A 64 1.57 -0.06 6.88
N MET A 65 1.01 0.14 5.69
CA MET A 65 -0.08 -0.69 5.19
C MET A 65 0.43 -2.01 4.61
N ILE A 66 -0.37 -3.05 4.77
CA ILE A 66 -0.05 -4.40 4.31
C ILE A 66 -1.23 -4.90 3.49
N LEU A 67 -0.95 -5.31 2.26
CA LEU A 67 -1.92 -5.99 1.41
C LEU A 67 -1.72 -7.49 1.53
N PHE A 68 -2.77 -8.19 1.92
CA PHE A 68 -2.83 -9.64 1.86
C PHE A 68 -3.64 -10.07 0.64
N VAL A 69 -3.08 -10.97 -0.16
CA VAL A 69 -3.80 -11.66 -1.21
C VAL A 69 -4.21 -13.02 -0.65
N CYS A 70 -5.51 -13.23 -0.55
CA CYS A 70 -6.07 -14.41 0.09
C CYS A 70 -6.93 -15.21 -0.87
N ARG A 71 -6.94 -16.53 -0.70
CA ARG A 71 -7.93 -17.42 -1.30
C ARG A 71 -8.93 -17.83 -0.23
N LYS A 72 -10.22 -17.68 -0.52
CA LYS A 72 -11.28 -18.21 0.34
C LYS A 72 -11.15 -19.74 0.35
N ALA A 73 -10.82 -20.31 1.51
CA ALA A 73 -10.95 -21.75 1.68
C ALA A 73 -12.44 -22.06 1.64
N GLN A 74 -12.81 -23.09 0.89
CA GLN A 74 -14.21 -23.45 0.62
C GLN A 74 -15.01 -23.62 1.90
#